data_AF-A0A0F5PZW0-F1
#
_entry.id   AF-A0A0F5PZW0-F1
#
_cell.length_a   1.000
_cell.length_b   1.000
_cell.length_c   1.000
_cell.angle_alpha   90.00
_cell.angle_beta   90.00
_cell.angle_gamma   90.00
#
_symmetry.space_group_name_H-M   'P 1'
#
loop_
_entity.id
_entity.type
_entity.pdbx_description
1 polymer ?
#
loop_
_entity_poly.entity_id
_entity_poly.type
_entity_poly.pdbx_seq_one_letter_code
_entity_poly.pdbx_strand_id
1 'polypeptide(L)'
;MIKKFAAALSVLAVAGLALPAFAEDQVSDAVDKALWCGAAYSAVTQIDGMSAEAIASADAGATAAFNVALVEMEADGIDSAEHDRLVNYYVEMAVENLTNPNAELRYSDEECEAMIGQ
;
A
#
# COMPACT_ATOMS: atom_id res chain seq x y z
N MET A 1 -0.84 32.47 -17.39
CA MET A 1 -0.38 31.77 -18.62
C MET A 1 0.86 30.97 -18.26
N ILE A 2 0.73 29.65 -18.06
CA ILE A 2 1.12 28.59 -19.03
C ILE A 2 2.67 28.45 -19.03
N LYS A 3 3.32 27.54 -18.27
CA LYS A 3 3.64 26.09 -18.49
C LYS A 3 4.78 25.75 -17.50
N LYS A 4 5.08 24.55 -16.97
CA LYS A 4 4.75 23.15 -17.24
C LYS A 4 5.23 22.35 -16.01
N PHE A 5 4.45 21.36 -15.62
CA PHE A 5 4.85 20.23 -14.78
C PHE A 5 6.08 19.51 -15.36
N ALA A 6 6.99 19.08 -14.48
CA ALA A 6 7.89 17.96 -14.72
C ALA A 6 8.46 17.46 -13.38
N ALA A 7 7.63 16.82 -12.56
CA ALA A 7 8.14 15.82 -11.64
C ALA A 7 8.50 14.62 -12.52
N ALA A 8 9.78 14.52 -12.88
CA ALA A 8 10.31 13.37 -13.58
C ALA A 8 10.33 12.21 -12.58
N LEU A 9 9.23 11.44 -12.53
CA LEU A 9 9.27 10.07 -12.04
C LEU A 9 10.12 9.29 -13.05
N SER A 10 11.43 9.29 -12.83
CA SER A 10 12.34 8.44 -13.57
C SER A 10 11.97 7.00 -13.26
N VAL A 11 11.21 6.40 -14.20
CA VAL A 11 10.95 4.98 -14.34
C VAL A 11 12.25 4.22 -14.11
N LEU A 12 12.39 3.62 -12.94
CA LEU A 12 13.38 2.57 -12.72
C LEU A 12 12.81 1.34 -13.43
N ALA A 13 13.14 1.22 -14.71
CA ALA A 13 12.93 0.00 -15.47
C ALA A 13 13.82 -1.09 -14.85
N VAL A 14 13.30 -1.80 -13.85
CA VAL A 14 13.90 -3.03 -13.38
C VAL A 14 13.54 -4.10 -14.41
N ALA A 15 14.59 -4.64 -15.02
CA ALA A 15 14.55 -5.61 -16.08
C ALA A 15 13.58 -6.77 -15.77
N GLY A 16 12.84 -7.17 -16.80
CA GLY A 16 11.96 -8.32 -16.78
C GLY A 16 12.71 -9.59 -16.35
N LEU A 17 12.51 -9.95 -15.09
CA LEU A 17 12.36 -11.34 -14.69
C LEU A 17 10.86 -11.59 -14.70
N ALA A 18 10.44 -12.68 -15.34
CA ALA A 18 9.07 -13.15 -15.29
C ALA A 18 8.66 -13.26 -13.81
N LEU A 19 7.95 -12.24 -13.32
CA LEU A 19 7.28 -12.32 -12.03
C LEU A 19 6.35 -13.53 -12.16
N PRO A 20 6.44 -14.53 -11.27
CA PRO A 20 5.37 -15.51 -11.17
C PRO A 20 4.09 -14.69 -11.02
N ALA A 21 3.08 -15.04 -11.82
CA ALA A 21 1.77 -14.43 -11.70
C ALA A 21 1.20 -14.78 -10.32
N PHE A 22 1.56 -14.01 -9.30
CA PHE A 22 0.94 -14.04 -8.00
C PHE A 22 -0.38 -13.30 -8.16
N ALA A 23 -1.38 -14.03 -8.63
CA ALA A 23 -2.77 -13.60 -8.65
C ALA A 23 -3.20 -13.20 -7.23
N GLU A 24 -4.17 -12.29 -7.14
CA GLU A 24 -4.85 -11.84 -5.91
C GLU A 24 -5.35 -12.98 -5.01
N ASP A 25 -5.33 -14.24 -5.47
CA ASP A 25 -5.75 -15.46 -4.75
C ASP A 25 -4.70 -16.07 -3.78
N GLN A 26 -3.56 -15.41 -3.50
CA GLN A 26 -2.44 -16.04 -2.75
C GLN A 26 -2.17 -15.53 -1.33
N VAL A 27 -2.95 -14.56 -0.83
CA VAL A 27 -2.85 -14.10 0.56
C VAL A 27 -4.22 -14.21 1.24
N SER A 28 -4.27 -14.46 2.55
CA SER A 28 -5.55 -14.44 3.26
C SER A 28 -6.17 -13.04 3.26
N ASP A 29 -7.47 -12.95 3.54
CA ASP A 29 -8.17 -11.67 3.74
C ASP A 29 -7.48 -10.79 4.80
N ALA A 30 -6.85 -11.40 5.82
CA ALA A 30 -6.15 -10.67 6.86
C ALA A 30 -4.87 -10.02 6.33
N VAL A 31 -4.06 -10.79 5.57
CA VAL A 31 -2.86 -10.27 4.90
C VAL A 31 -3.23 -9.24 3.83
N ASP A 32 -4.25 -9.50 3.00
CA ASP A 32 -4.74 -8.58 1.96
C ASP A 32 -5.15 -7.23 2.58
N LYS A 33 -5.97 -7.28 3.63
CA LYS A 33 -6.43 -6.08 4.34
C LYS A 33 -5.26 -5.32 4.96
N ALA A 34 -4.33 -6.01 5.60
CA ALA A 34 -3.18 -5.37 6.23
C ALA A 34 -2.26 -4.68 5.22
N LEU A 35 -1.94 -5.35 4.11
CA LEU A 35 -1.13 -4.80 3.03
C LEU A 35 -1.84 -3.63 2.34
N TRP A 36 -3.15 -3.75 2.07
CA TRP A 36 -3.94 -2.68 1.46
C TRP A 36 -4.01 -1.44 2.35
N CYS A 37 -4.36 -1.58 3.63
CA CYS A 37 -4.43 -0.47 4.56
C CYS A 37 -3.07 0.22 4.71
N GLY A 38 -1.98 -0.54 4.82
CA GLY A 38 -0.63 0.00 4.90
C GLY A 38 -0.23 0.78 3.65
N ALA A 39 -0.56 0.23 2.48
CA ALA A 39 -0.34 0.86 1.19
C ALA A 39 -1.18 2.13 0.99
N ALA A 40 -2.45 2.11 1.39
CA ALA A 40 -3.34 3.25 1.29
C ALA A 40 -2.84 4.43 2.14
N TYR A 41 -2.46 4.18 3.40
CA TYR A 41 -1.85 5.22 4.23
C TYR A 41 -0.50 5.72 3.68
N SER A 42 0.32 4.82 3.12
CA SER A 42 1.59 5.19 2.48
C SER A 42 1.41 6.00 1.18
N ALA A 43 0.29 5.79 0.47
CA ALA A 43 -0.04 6.54 -0.72
C ALA A 43 -0.59 7.93 -0.36
N VAL A 44 -1.33 8.03 0.75
CA VAL A 44 -1.84 9.30 1.29
C VAL A 44 -0.69 10.26 1.57
N THR A 45 0.42 9.81 2.17
CA THR A 45 1.58 10.67 2.48
C THR A 45 2.26 11.28 1.25
N GLN A 46 1.95 10.77 0.05
CA GLN A 46 2.46 11.25 -1.22
C GLN A 46 1.52 12.26 -1.91
N ILE A 47 0.35 12.56 -1.32
CA ILE A 47 -0.63 13.51 -1.86
C ILE A 47 -0.19 14.95 -1.56
N ASP A 48 -0.13 15.79 -2.61
CA ASP A 48 0.17 17.21 -2.48
C ASP A 48 -0.86 17.94 -1.59
N GLY A 49 -0.37 18.71 -0.62
CA GLY A 49 -1.20 19.58 0.23
C GLY A 49 -1.61 19.00 1.58
N MET A 50 -1.12 17.81 1.95
CA MET A 50 -1.29 17.28 3.31
C MET A 50 -0.51 18.09 4.35
N SER A 51 -1.06 18.20 5.57
CA SER A 51 -0.34 18.77 6.70
C SER A 51 0.69 17.79 7.26
N ALA A 52 1.71 18.30 7.95
CA ALA A 52 2.73 17.45 8.57
C ALA A 52 2.14 16.48 9.61
N GLU A 53 1.11 16.91 10.34
CA GLU A 53 0.39 16.06 11.30
C GLU A 53 -0.37 14.93 10.62
N ALA A 54 -1.00 15.21 9.47
CA ALA A 54 -1.73 14.22 8.71
C ALA A 54 -0.77 13.19 8.07
N ILE A 55 0.38 13.65 7.57
CA ILE A 55 1.46 12.76 7.08
C ILE A 55 1.97 11.88 8.23
N ALA A 56 2.28 12.45 9.39
CA ALA A 56 2.79 11.67 10.52
C ALA A 56 1.78 10.63 11.03
N SER A 57 0.48 10.99 11.03
CA SER A 57 -0.59 10.05 11.38
C SER A 57 -0.72 8.92 10.37
N ALA A 58 -0.63 9.23 9.07
CA ALA A 58 -0.68 8.23 8.01
C ALA A 58 0.57 7.33 8.02
N ASP A 59 1.77 7.87 8.24
CA ASP A 59 3.00 7.07 8.40
C ASP A 59 2.90 6.10 9.59
N ALA A 60 2.33 6.55 10.71
CA ALA A 60 2.10 5.69 11.87
C ALA A 60 1.08 4.57 11.56
N GLY A 61 -0.03 4.91 10.88
CA GLY A 61 -1.01 3.94 10.41
C GLY A 61 -0.43 2.92 9.43
N ALA A 62 0.36 3.38 8.46
CA ALA A 62 1.05 2.54 7.49
C ALA A 62 1.99 1.55 8.18
N THR A 63 2.83 2.05 9.09
CA THR A 63 3.77 1.23 9.86
C THR A 63 3.04 0.14 10.65
N ALA A 64 1.95 0.51 11.33
CA ALA A 64 1.22 -0.43 12.14
C ALA A 64 0.48 -1.48 11.28
N ALA A 65 -0.10 -1.09 10.15
CA ALA A 65 -0.73 -2.02 9.22
C ALA A 65 0.28 -3.02 8.62
N PHE A 66 1.46 -2.56 8.20
CA PHE A 66 2.48 -3.47 7.68
C PHE A 66 3.05 -4.41 8.75
N ASN A 67 3.10 -3.98 10.02
CA ASN A 67 3.42 -4.89 11.12
C ASN A 67 2.35 -5.99 11.30
N VAL A 68 1.06 -5.65 11.15
CA VAL A 68 -0.01 -6.67 11.14
C VAL A 68 0.19 -7.61 9.95
N ALA A 69 0.50 -7.08 8.76
CA ALA A 69 0.75 -7.89 7.58
C ALA A 69 1.87 -8.92 7.81
N LEU A 70 2.98 -8.52 8.45
CA LEU A 70 4.06 -9.44 8.80
C LEU A 70 3.61 -10.60 9.72
N VAL A 71 2.79 -10.29 10.73
CA VAL A 71 2.27 -11.30 11.66
C VAL A 71 1.31 -12.27 10.96
N GLU A 72 0.37 -11.75 10.17
CA GLU A 72 -0.60 -12.56 9.44
C GLU A 72 0.08 -13.39 8.33
N MET A 73 1.10 -12.84 7.66
CA MET A 73 1.91 -13.58 6.69
C MET A 73 2.64 -14.75 7.34
N GLU A 74 3.21 -14.56 8.52
CA GLU A 74 3.84 -15.65 9.28
C GLU A 74 2.81 -16.72 9.66
N ALA A 75 1.62 -16.32 10.11
CA ALA A 75 0.53 -17.23 10.45
C ALA A 75 0.06 -18.06 9.23
N ASP A 76 0.06 -17.44 8.04
CA ASP A 76 -0.29 -18.08 6.78
C ASP A 76 0.86 -18.92 6.17
N GLY A 77 2.04 -18.92 6.79
CA GLY A 77 3.22 -19.63 6.28
C GLY A 77 3.83 -18.99 5.03
N ILE A 78 3.57 -17.70 4.81
CA ILE A 78 4.17 -16.90 3.73
C ILE A 78 5.57 -16.47 4.18
N ASP A 79 6.56 -16.66 3.32
CA ASP A 79 7.95 -16.28 3.63
C ASP A 79 8.05 -14.76 3.82
N SER A 80 8.70 -14.33 4.90
CA SER A 80 9.02 -12.92 5.16
C SER A 80 9.78 -12.24 4.00
N ALA A 81 10.52 -12.99 3.18
CA ALA A 81 11.18 -12.47 1.98
C ALA A 81 10.18 -11.98 0.91
N GLU A 82 8.93 -12.45 0.94
CA GLU A 82 7.87 -11.97 0.06
C GLU A 82 7.26 -10.65 0.52
N HIS A 83 7.51 -10.22 1.76
CA HIS A 83 6.92 -9.01 2.33
C HIS A 83 7.23 -7.77 1.49
N ASP A 84 8.50 -7.53 1.16
CA ASP A 84 8.89 -6.36 0.38
C ASP A 84 8.29 -6.37 -1.03
N ARG A 85 8.14 -7.55 -1.64
CA ARG A 85 7.50 -7.70 -2.94
C ARG A 85 6.01 -7.39 -2.85
N LEU A 86 5.33 -7.90 -1.83
CA LEU A 86 3.91 -7.66 -1.59
C LEU A 86 3.63 -6.20 -1.25
N VAL A 87 4.39 -5.59 -0.34
CA VAL A 87 4.26 -4.16 -0.02
C VAL A 87 4.39 -3.30 -1.27
N ASN A 88 5.41 -3.55 -2.10
CA ASN A 88 5.57 -2.79 -3.35
C ASN A 88 4.36 -2.96 -4.29
N TYR A 89 3.85 -4.19 -4.46
CA TYR A 89 2.67 -4.46 -5.28
C TYR A 89 1.43 -3.71 -4.76
N TYR A 90 1.15 -3.78 -3.46
CA TYR A 90 0.00 -3.11 -2.86
C TYR A 90 0.13 -1.58 -2.88
N VAL A 91 1.32 -1.03 -2.70
CA VAL A 91 1.56 0.43 -2.81
C VAL A 91 1.28 0.92 -4.23
N GLU A 92 1.75 0.21 -5.26
CA GLU A 92 1.45 0.56 -6.65
C GLU A 92 -0.07 0.53 -6.92
N MET A 93 -0.77 -0.50 -6.46
CA MET A 93 -2.22 -0.61 -6.58
C MET A 93 -2.97 0.47 -5.81
N ALA A 94 -2.53 0.82 -4.60
CA ALA A 94 -3.17 1.83 -3.77
C ALA A 94 -3.03 3.22 -4.41
N VAL A 95 -1.86 3.55 -4.96
CA VAL A 95 -1.66 4.80 -5.70
C VAL A 95 -2.57 4.86 -6.92
N GLU A 96 -2.66 3.78 -7.71
CA GLU A 96 -3.56 3.72 -8.87
C GLU A 96 -5.03 3.93 -8.47
N ASN A 97 -5.49 3.27 -7.41
CA ASN A 97 -6.88 3.39 -6.96
C ASN A 97 -7.17 4.76 -6.33
N LEU A 98 -6.32 5.27 -5.44
CA LEU A 98 -6.56 6.54 -4.76
C LEU A 98 -6.47 7.76 -5.68
N THR A 99 -5.79 7.62 -6.83
CA THR A 99 -5.73 8.68 -7.85
C THR A 99 -6.82 8.55 -8.91
N ASN A 100 -7.57 7.45 -8.92
CA ASN A 100 -8.71 7.23 -9.81
C ASN A 100 -10.02 7.62 -9.10
N PRO A 101 -10.72 8.69 -9.54
CA PRO A 101 -11.95 9.15 -8.87
C PRO A 101 -13.13 8.18 -8.99
N ASN A 102 -13.00 7.10 -9.79
CA ASN A 102 -14.02 6.06 -9.94
C ASN A 102 -13.62 4.74 -9.27
N ALA A 103 -12.46 4.67 -8.61
CA ALA A 103 -12.08 3.48 -7.88
C ALA A 103 -12.95 3.34 -6.62
N GLU A 104 -13.46 2.15 -6.38
CA GLU A 104 -14.08 1.82 -5.11
C GLU A 104 -12.99 1.52 -4.08
N LEU A 105 -13.16 2.03 -2.86
CA LEU A 105 -12.26 1.69 -1.76
C LEU A 105 -12.49 0.22 -1.39
N ARG A 106 -11.41 -0.57 -1.42
CA ARG A 106 -11.44 -2.00 -1.08
C ARG A 106 -11.78 -2.24 0.40
N TYR A 107 -11.24 -1.40 1.27
CA TYR A 107 -11.52 -1.36 2.70
C TYR A 107 -11.71 0.09 3.15
N SER A 108 -12.57 0.30 4.15
CA SER A 108 -12.79 1.60 4.77
C SER A 108 -11.69 1.94 5.79
N ASP A 109 -11.53 3.24 6.08
CA ASP A 109 -10.63 3.70 7.16
C ASP A 109 -10.99 3.06 8.51
N GLU A 110 -12.27 2.93 8.83
CA GLU A 110 -12.75 2.29 10.06
C GLU A 110 -12.29 0.82 10.16
N GLU A 111 -12.31 0.10 9.03
CA GLU A 111 -11.83 -1.26 8.95
C GLU A 111 -10.32 -1.37 9.14
N CYS A 112 -9.56 -0.42 8.61
CA CYS A 112 -8.11 -0.32 8.78
C CYS A 112 -7.73 0.02 10.23
N GLU A 113 -8.39 1.02 10.82
CA GLU A 113 -8.16 1.43 12.21
C GLU A 113 -8.54 0.31 13.20
N ALA A 114 -9.65 -0.38 12.97
CA ALA A 114 -10.08 -1.50 13.80
C ALA A 114 -9.09 -2.68 13.76
N MET A 115 -8.38 -2.87 12.65
CA MET A 115 -7.34 -3.90 12.53
C MET A 115 -6.05 -3.48 13.26
N ILE A 116 -5.62 -2.23 13.11
CA ILE A 116 -4.39 -1.70 13.71
C ILE A 116 -4.50 -1.53 15.23
N GLY A 117 -5.70 -1.27 15.74
CA GLY A 117 -5.96 -1.06 17.18
C GLY A 117 -6.06 -2.33 18.03
N GLN A 118 -5.82 -3.51 17.45
CA GLN A 118 -5.82 -4.82 18.14
C GLN A 118 -4.43 -5.19 18.66
#